data_AF-A0A957CGV4-F1
#
_entry.id   AF-A0A957CGV4-F1
#
_cell.length_a   1.000
_cell.length_b   1.000
_cell.length_c   1.000
_cell.angle_alpha   90.00
_cell.angle_beta   90.00
_cell.angle_gamma   90.00
#
_symmetry.space_group_name_H-M   'P 1'
#
loop_
_entity.id
_entity.type
_entity.pdbx_description
1 polymer ?
#
loop_
_entity_poly.entity_id
_entity_poly.type
_entity_poly.pdbx_seq_one_letter_code
_entity_poly.pdbx_strand_id
1 'polypeptide(L)' 'MNSRERVIATLERQPTDRTPIDCWLYQKQFVEKLEAEYGTREQFLDEFNIDIFVGFVPYPNQFGRKFEV' A
#
# COMPACT_ATOMS: atom_id res chain seq x y z
N MET A 1 -9.73 -12.70 9.88
CA MET A 1 -9.34 -11.34 10.31
C MET A 1 -9.36 -10.44 9.08
N ASN A 2 -9.85 -9.21 9.14
CA ASN A 2 -9.71 -8.28 8.00
C ASN A 2 -8.29 -7.67 7.94
N SER A 3 -7.93 -7.03 6.83
CA SER A 3 -6.58 -6.48 6.64
C SER A 3 -6.18 -5.48 7.72
N ARG A 4 -7.11 -4.60 8.13
CA ARG A 4 -6.86 -3.61 9.19
C ARG A 4 -6.58 -4.29 10.53
N GLU A 5 -7.43 -5.23 10.93
CA GLU A 5 -7.28 -6.00 12.18
C GLU A 5 -5.93 -6.74 12.21
N ARG A 6 -5.53 -7.36 11.09
CA ARG A 6 -4.27 -8.09 10.96
C ARG A 6 -3.06 -7.18 11.17
N VAL A 7 -3.07 -6.00 10.56
CA VAL A 7 -1.98 -5.02 10.70
C VAL A 7 -1.86 -4.55 12.14
N ILE A 8 -2.97 -4.18 12.78
CA ILE A 8 -2.96 -3.71 14.17
C ILE A 8 -2.49 -4.83 15.12
N ALA A 9 -3.03 -6.04 15.00
CA ALA A 9 -2.60 -7.19 15.79
C ALA A 9 -1.09 -7.48 15.63
N THR A 10 -0.56 -7.36 14.41
CA THR A 10 0.89 -7.52 14.15
C THR A 10 1.71 -6.46 14.88
N LEU A 11 1.30 -5.19 14.84
CA LEU A 11 1.97 -4.10 15.56
C LEU A 11 1.93 -4.30 17.09
N GLU A 12 0.83 -4.85 17.60
CA GLU A 12 0.61 -5.18 19.01
C GLU A 12 1.25 -6.51 19.44
N ARG A 13 1.99 -7.18 18.54
CA ARG A 13 2.63 -8.48 18.76
C ARG A 13 1.64 -9.57 19.19
N GLN A 14 0.42 -9.51 18.67
CA GLN A 14 -0.62 -10.53 18.85
C GLN A 14 -0.59 -11.55 17.70
N PRO A 15 -1.07 -12.78 17.91
CA PRO A 15 -1.22 -13.77 16.84
C PRO A 15 -2.16 -13.29 15.73
N THR A 16 -1.80 -13.54 14.48
CA THR A 16 -2.61 -13.25 13.28
C THR A 16 -2.96 -14.51 12.50
N ASP A 17 -3.98 -14.43 11.63
CA ASP A 17 -4.37 -15.53 10.75
C ASP A 17 -3.38 -15.79 9.60
N ARG A 18 -2.59 -14.78 9.24
CA ARG A 18 -1.40 -14.85 8.39
C ARG A 18 -0.49 -13.64 8.63
N THR A 19 0.74 -13.68 8.10
CA THR A 19 1.62 -12.51 8.04
C THR A 19 0.98 -11.45 7.12
N PRO A 20 0.83 -10.18 7.57
CA PRO A 20 0.37 -9.11 6.69
C PRO A 20 1.40 -8.81 5.59
N ILE A 21 0.92 -8.41 4.41
CA ILE A 21 1.74 -8.06 3.26
C ILE A 21 1.61 -6.56 3.02
N ASP A 22 2.74 -5.89 2.83
CA ASP A 22 2.80 -4.49 2.43
C ASP A 22 3.34 -4.32 1.00
N CYS A 23 2.85 -3.29 0.31
CA CYS A 23 3.31 -2.92 -1.03
C CYS A 23 3.67 -1.44 -1.07
N TRP A 24 4.92 -1.17 -1.47
CA TRP A 24 5.52 0.16 -1.45
C TRP A 24 5.86 0.56 -2.88
N LEU A 25 5.06 1.47 -3.46
CA LEU A 25 5.20 1.95 -4.83
C LEU A 25 5.37 3.47 -4.87
N TYR A 26 6.62 3.90 -4.80
CA TYR A 26 6.99 5.31 -4.70
C TYR A 26 7.16 6.05 -6.01
N GLN A 27 7.34 5.34 -7.13
CA GLN A 27 7.59 5.99 -8.41
C GLN A 27 6.27 6.14 -9.16
N LYS A 28 5.97 7.35 -9.61
CA LYS A 28 4.74 7.69 -10.34
C LYS A 28 4.48 6.72 -11.51
N GLN A 29 5.52 6.41 -12.27
CA GLN A 29 5.45 5.49 -13.42
C GLN A 29 4.98 4.07 -13.05
N PHE A 30 5.24 3.59 -11.83
CA PHE A 30 4.77 2.27 -11.40
C PHE A 30 3.33 2.30 -10.90
N VAL A 31 2.88 3.42 -10.33
CA VAL A 31 1.46 3.59 -9.97
C VAL A 31 0.60 3.67 -11.23
N GLU A 32 1.04 4.42 -12.24
CA GLU A 32 0.35 4.51 -13.54
C GLU A 32 0.32 3.16 -14.28
N LYS A 33 1.42 2.40 -14.25
CA LYS A 33 1.47 1.05 -14.82
C LYS A 33 0.56 0.08 -14.07
N LEU A 34 0.50 0.17 -12.75
CA LEU A 34 -0.33 -0.70 -11.94
C LEU A 34 -1.80 -0.57 -12.34
N GLU A 35 -2.28 0.66 -12.53
CA GLU A 35 -3.66 0.88 -12.95
C GLU A 35 -3.95 0.34 -14.37
N ALA A 36 -2.98 0.47 -15.26
CA ALA A 36 -3.10 -0.02 -16.63
C ALA A 36 -3.04 -1.56 -16.76
N GLU A 37 -2.24 -2.23 -15.92
CA GLU A 37 -2.00 -3.67 -16.01
C GLU A 37 -2.91 -4.51 -15.09
N TYR A 38 -3.21 -4.01 -13.89
CA TYR A 38 -3.94 -4.75 -12.84
C TYR A 38 -5.31 -4.15 -12.50
N GLY A 39 -5.73 -3.09 -13.20
CA GLY A 39 -6.98 -2.39 -12.95
C GLY A 39 -6.91 -1.47 -11.74
N THR A 40 -8.05 -1.21 -11.10
CA THR A 40 -8.08 -0.29 -9.95
C THR A 40 -7.16 -0.75 -8.84
N ARG A 41 -6.65 0.20 -8.04
CA ARG A 41 -5.80 -0.11 -6.89
C ARG A 41 -6.47 -1.13 -5.97
N GLU A 42 -7.76 -1.01 -5.72
CA GLU A 42 -8.53 -1.93 -4.87
C GLU A 42 -8.51 -3.37 -5.41
N GLN A 43 -8.70 -3.54 -6.73
CA GLN A 43 -8.60 -4.85 -7.37
C GLN A 43 -7.21 -5.47 -7.20
N PHE A 44 -6.15 -4.67 -7.39
CA PHE A 44 -4.77 -5.12 -7.15
C PHE A 44 -4.54 -5.54 -5.69
N LEU A 45 -5.02 -4.75 -4.73
CA LEU A 45 -4.87 -5.08 -3.30
C LEU A 45 -5.59 -6.38 -2.94
N ASP A 46 -6.80 -6.57 -3.49
CA ASP A 46 -7.60 -7.77 -3.25
C ASP A 46 -6.98 -9.01 -3.91
N GLU A 47 -6.53 -8.91 -5.16
CA GLU A 47 -5.91 -10.00 -5.92
C GLU A 47 -4.64 -10.52 -5.22
N PHE A 48 -3.77 -9.61 -4.79
CA PHE A 48 -2.50 -9.95 -4.16
C PHE A 48 -2.56 -10.04 -2.63
N ASN A 49 -3.74 -9.93 -2.03
CA ASN A 49 -3.95 -9.97 -0.58
C ASN A 49 -3.09 -8.97 0.19
N ILE A 50 -2.93 -7.75 -0.34
CA ILE A 50 -2.11 -6.69 0.27
C ILE A 50 -2.88 -6.01 1.39
N ASP A 51 -2.26 -5.90 2.56
CA ASP A 51 -2.87 -5.34 3.76
C ASP A 51 -2.54 -3.86 3.97
N ILE A 52 -1.37 -3.42 3.49
CA ILE A 52 -0.89 -2.04 3.59
C ILE A 52 -0.35 -1.61 2.23
N PHE A 53 -0.83 -0.48 1.72
CA PHE A 53 -0.33 0.11 0.50
C PHE A 53 0.22 1.51 0.75
N VAL A 54 1.47 1.73 0.33
CA VAL A 54 2.11 3.04 0.33
C VAL A 54 2.40 3.43 -1.11
N GLY A 55 1.66 4.41 -1.62
CA GLY A 55 1.79 4.90 -3.00
C GLY A 55 2.55 6.22 -3.12
N PHE A 56 2.82 6.62 -4.37
CA PHE A 56 3.37 7.93 -4.68
C PHE A 56 2.43 9.04 -4.21
N VAL A 57 2.96 9.98 -3.42
CA VAL A 57 2.26 11.19 -2.99
C VAL A 57 2.81 12.38 -3.78
N PRO A 58 2.12 12.88 -4.82
CA PRO A 58 2.55 14.07 -5.52
C PRO A 58 2.51 15.29 -4.59
N TYR A 59 3.31 16.30 -4.93
CA TYR A 59 3.31 17.57 -4.22
C TYR A 59 1.89 18.21 -4.18
N PRO A 60 1.49 18.83 -3.06
CA PRO A 60 2.22 18.95 -1.79
C PRO A 60 1.96 17.75 -0.87
N ASN A 61 3.01 17.02 -0.50
CA ASN A 61 2.93 16.06 0.60
C ASN A 61 2.83 16.80 1.95
N GLN A 62 2.56 16.09 3.04
CA GLN A 62 2.31 16.65 4.39
C GLN A 62 3.44 17.55 4.94
N PHE A 63 4.62 17.54 4.31
CA PHE A 63 5.79 18.33 4.69
C PHE A 63 6.03 19.55 3.80
N GLY A 64 5.26 19.74 2.72
CA GLY A 64 5.39 20.89 1.81
C GLY A 64 6.73 20.98 1.08
N ARG A 65 7.54 19.91 1.08
CA ARG A 65 8.88 19.88 0.47
C ARG A 65 8.84 19.29 -0.93
N LYS A 66 9.66 19.85 -1.84
CA LYS A 66 9.97 19.25 -3.14
C LYS A 66 10.97 18.13 -2.91
N PHE A 67 10.60 16.90 -3.23
CA PHE A 67 11.53 15.81 -3.43
C PHE A 67 11.66 15.64 -4.94
N GLU A 68 12.88 15.66 -5.46
CA GLU A 68 13.12 15.24 -6.85
C GLU A 68 12.87 13.73 -6.91
N VAL A 69 11.98 13.33 -7.81
CA VAL A 69 11.62 11.92 -8.09
C VAL A 69 11.88 11.67 -9.55
#